data_AF-Q4E1P6-F1
#
_entry.id   AF-Q4E1P6-F1
#
_cell.length_a   1.000
_cell.length_b   1.000
_cell.length_c   1.000
_cell.angle_alpha   90.00
_cell.angle_beta   90.00
_cell.angle_gamma   90.00
#
_symmetry.space_group_name_H-M   'P 1'
#
loop_
_entity.id
_entity.type
_entity.pdbx_description
1 polymer ?
#
loop_
_entity_poly.entity_id
_entity_poly.type
_entity_poly.pdbx_seq_one_letter_code
_entity_poly.pdbx_strand_id
1 'polypeptide(L)'
;MSRSNVFGPGSQFSFTKFGALNRATTATNFALNKRVKDIFRLENQKHIRNDLDRERRYRFCTKCGITSVTINFNAVPSARIGLWGRCVDDRDYTHHKLVELSQREYEQLRELPVKERIHWWRYDRN
;
A
#
# COMPACT_ATOMS: atom_id res chain seq x y z
N MET A 1 -18.45 -4.33 -29.71
CA MET A 1 -17.41 -3.47 -29.09
C MET A 1 -16.81 -2.58 -30.18
N SER A 2 -16.63 -1.28 -29.91
CA SER A 2 -15.95 -0.38 -30.86
C SER A 2 -14.46 -0.75 -30.99
N ARG A 3 -13.90 -0.66 -32.20
CA ARG A 3 -12.44 -0.83 -32.45
C ARG A 3 -11.60 0.18 -31.66
N SER A 4 -12.18 1.33 -31.30
CA SER A 4 -11.52 2.37 -30.51
C SER A 4 -11.09 1.92 -29.11
N ASN A 5 -11.74 0.88 -28.55
CA ASN A 5 -11.53 0.45 -27.17
C ASN A 5 -10.84 -0.92 -27.10
N VAL A 6 -10.15 -1.35 -28.17
CA VAL A 6 -9.44 -2.63 -28.16
C VAL A 6 -8.19 -2.54 -27.27
N PHE A 7 -7.41 -1.48 -27.44
CA PHE A 7 -6.24 -1.19 -26.64
C PHE A 7 -6.59 -0.15 -25.56
N GLY A 8 -6.00 -0.26 -24.37
CA GLY A 8 -6.32 0.64 -23.27
C GLY A 8 -5.90 2.09 -23.58
N PRO A 9 -6.35 3.10 -22.82
CA PRO A 9 -7.34 3.08 -21.73
C PRO A 9 -8.76 2.70 -22.17
N GLY A 10 -9.57 2.12 -21.29
CA GLY A 10 -10.99 1.79 -21.59
C GLY A 10 -11.22 0.41 -22.22
N SER A 11 -10.17 -0.34 -22.50
CA SER A 11 -10.28 -1.70 -23.04
C SER A 11 -10.97 -2.67 -22.09
N GLN A 12 -11.38 -3.85 -22.62
CA GLN A 12 -12.13 -4.85 -21.86
C GLN A 12 -11.49 -5.16 -20.51
N PHE A 13 -10.16 -5.34 -20.48
CA PHE A 13 -9.39 -5.68 -19.27
C PHE A 13 -8.63 -4.50 -18.65
N SER A 14 -8.97 -3.26 -19.01
CA SER A 14 -8.45 -2.06 -18.35
C SER A 14 -9.21 -1.83 -17.03
N PHE A 15 -8.71 -2.41 -15.93
CA PHE A 15 -9.38 -2.37 -14.63
C PHE A 15 -9.34 -1.00 -13.93
N THR A 16 -8.48 -0.08 -14.39
CA THR A 16 -8.40 1.27 -13.85
C THR A 16 -9.41 2.24 -14.47
N LYS A 17 -10.16 1.82 -15.50
CA LYS A 17 -11.10 2.69 -16.22
C LYS A 17 -12.34 3.09 -15.40
N PHE A 18 -12.64 2.39 -14.31
CA PHE A 18 -13.87 2.58 -13.53
C PHE A 18 -13.82 3.75 -12.54
N GLY A 19 -12.63 4.27 -12.26
CA GLY A 19 -12.44 5.39 -11.33
C GLY A 19 -11.24 5.20 -10.43
N ALA A 20 -10.94 6.26 -9.67
CA ALA A 20 -9.89 6.27 -8.66
C ALA A 20 -10.48 6.05 -7.26
N LEU A 21 -9.66 5.52 -6.35
CA LEU A 21 -10.01 5.44 -4.94
C LEU A 21 -9.97 6.83 -4.30
N ASN A 22 -10.84 7.08 -3.31
CA ASN A 22 -10.73 8.27 -2.47
C ASN A 22 -9.48 8.16 -1.58
N ARG A 23 -8.66 9.22 -1.57
CA ARG A 23 -7.40 9.29 -0.80
C ARG A 23 -7.35 10.45 0.19
N ALA A 24 -8.31 11.37 0.13
CA ALA A 24 -8.30 12.56 0.96
C ALA A 24 -8.72 12.20 2.38
N THR A 25 -7.83 12.42 3.35
CA THR A 25 -8.16 12.41 4.78
C THR A 25 -9.15 13.50 5.15
N THR A 26 -9.28 14.52 4.30
CA THR A 26 -10.13 15.71 4.48
C THR A 26 -11.45 15.64 3.71
N ALA A 27 -11.72 14.58 2.94
CA ALA A 27 -13.05 14.34 2.39
C ALA A 27 -13.99 13.77 3.47
N THR A 28 -14.28 14.65 4.44
CA THR A 28 -15.50 14.82 5.24
C THR A 28 -16.20 13.66 5.95
N ASN A 29 -15.95 12.37 5.70
CA ASN A 29 -16.93 11.35 6.11
C ASN A 29 -16.42 10.17 6.96
N PHE A 30 -15.11 10.00 7.24
CA PHE A 30 -14.69 8.85 8.07
C PHE A 30 -13.32 8.99 8.75
N ALA A 31 -13.30 9.53 9.97
CA ALA A 31 -12.15 9.44 10.86
C ALA A 31 -12.11 8.05 11.53
N LEU A 32 -11.33 7.13 10.96
CA LEU A 32 -11.20 5.77 11.48
C LEU A 32 -10.41 5.73 12.79
N ASN A 33 -11.02 5.16 13.84
CA ASN A 33 -10.31 4.84 15.06
C ASN A 33 -9.30 3.69 14.83
N LYS A 34 -8.37 3.53 15.78
CA LYS A 34 -7.32 2.50 15.72
C LYS A 34 -7.90 1.08 15.61
N ARG A 35 -8.96 0.77 16.35
CA ARG A 35 -9.60 -0.56 16.35
C ARG A 35 -10.08 -0.97 14.96
N VAL A 36 -10.66 -0.05 14.20
CA VAL A 36 -11.09 -0.34 12.83
C VAL A 36 -9.88 -0.62 11.92
N LYS A 37 -8.81 0.17 12.04
CA LYS A 37 -7.57 -0.10 11.30
C LYS A 37 -7.00 -1.50 11.62
N ASP A 38 -7.06 -1.90 12.89
CA ASP A 38 -6.54 -3.18 13.38
C ASP A 38 -7.37 -4.38 12.89
N ILE A 39 -8.70 -4.24 12.83
CA ILE A 39 -9.60 -5.27 12.28
C ILE A 39 -9.32 -5.53 10.79
N PHE A 40 -9.01 -4.49 10.02
CA PHE A 40 -8.76 -4.59 8.58
C PHE A 40 -7.30 -4.90 8.22
N ARG A 41 -6.41 -5.20 9.19
CA ARG A 41 -5.03 -5.59 8.86
C ARG A 41 -5.00 -6.95 8.19
N LEU A 42 -4.23 -7.06 7.11
CA LEU A 42 -3.96 -8.32 6.42
C LEU A 42 -3.36 -9.38 7.36
N GLU A 43 -2.36 -8.98 8.13
CA GLU A 43 -1.65 -9.82 9.11
C GLU A 43 -2.57 -10.40 10.19
N ASN A 44 -3.65 -9.69 10.54
CA ASN A 44 -4.59 -10.12 11.57
C ASN A 44 -5.64 -11.13 11.05
N GLN A 45 -5.74 -11.35 9.75
CA GLN A 45 -6.75 -12.23 9.16
C GLN A 45 -6.43 -13.70 9.45
N LYS A 46 -7.46 -14.49 9.79
CA LYS A 46 -7.33 -15.93 10.16
C LYS A 46 -6.57 -16.75 9.10
N HIS A 47 -6.82 -16.48 7.82
CA HIS A 47 -6.20 -17.20 6.69
C HIS A 47 -4.74 -16.80 6.42
N ILE A 48 -4.26 -15.69 6.99
CA ILE A 48 -2.85 -15.27 6.94
C ILE A 48 -2.11 -15.63 8.23
N ARG A 49 -2.80 -15.61 9.37
CA ARG A 49 -2.17 -15.84 10.68
C ARG A 49 -1.52 -17.23 10.81
N ASN A 50 -2.15 -18.25 10.24
CA ASN A 50 -1.65 -19.62 10.27
C ASN A 50 -0.72 -19.94 9.09
N ASP A 51 -0.46 -18.95 8.22
CA ASP A 51 0.29 -19.13 6.99
C ASP A 51 1.74 -18.69 7.18
N LEU A 52 2.60 -19.65 7.50
CA LEU A 52 4.01 -19.40 7.80
C LEU A 52 4.93 -19.67 6.61
N ASP A 53 4.44 -20.35 5.58
CA ASP A 53 5.24 -20.80 4.45
C ASP A 53 5.47 -19.70 3.41
N ARG A 54 4.51 -18.79 3.24
CA ARG A 54 4.58 -17.74 2.21
C ARG A 54 5.48 -16.59 2.65
N GLU A 55 6.38 -16.17 1.76
CA GLU A 55 7.30 -15.06 1.99
C GLU A 55 6.53 -13.76 2.29
N ARG A 56 6.97 -13.03 3.32
CA ARG A 56 6.46 -11.70 3.68
C ARG A 56 7.54 -10.66 3.48
N ARG A 57 7.23 -9.60 2.72
CA ARG A 57 8.11 -8.45 2.52
C ARG A 57 7.49 -7.20 3.11
N TYR A 58 8.14 -6.63 4.12
CA TYR A 58 7.75 -5.36 4.72
C TYR A 58 8.56 -4.24 4.10
N ARG A 59 7.88 -3.19 3.61
CA ARG A 59 8.52 -2.08 2.92
C ARG A 59 7.96 -0.75 3.36
N PHE A 60 8.81 0.27 3.30
CA PHE A 60 8.48 1.65 3.62
C PHE A 60 8.81 2.58 2.47
N CYS A 61 7.96 3.55 2.17
CA CYS A 61 8.27 4.56 1.16
C CYS A 61 8.94 5.78 1.79
N THR A 62 10.17 6.08 1.39
CA THR A 62 10.93 7.22 1.91
C THR A 62 10.42 8.58 1.45
N LYS A 63 9.51 8.62 0.45
CA LYS A 63 8.88 9.85 -0.04
C LYS A 63 7.56 10.16 0.68
N CYS A 64 6.60 9.25 0.62
CA CYS A 64 5.24 9.47 1.13
C CYS A 64 4.98 8.82 2.49
N GLY A 65 5.95 8.11 3.08
CA GLY A 65 5.84 7.53 4.42
C GLY A 65 4.84 6.39 4.57
N ILE A 66 4.35 5.80 3.48
CA ILE A 66 3.50 4.60 3.56
C ILE A 66 4.33 3.40 4.02
N THR A 67 3.71 2.54 4.83
CA THR A 67 4.22 1.20 5.14
C THR A 67 3.37 0.17 4.39
N SER A 68 4.01 -0.85 3.84
CA SER A 68 3.36 -1.90 3.06
C SER A 68 3.88 -3.25 3.48
N VAL A 69 3.01 -4.25 3.43
CA VAL A 69 3.34 -5.66 3.59
C VAL A 69 2.81 -6.39 2.37
N THR A 70 3.67 -7.19 1.73
CA THR A 70 3.29 -8.05 0.61
C THR A 70 3.60 -9.48 0.96
N ILE A 71 2.61 -10.36 0.82
CA ILE A 71 2.73 -11.79 1.10
C ILE A 71 2.69 -12.55 -0.23
N ASN A 72 3.56 -13.54 -0.41
CA ASN A 72 3.60 -14.45 -1.56
C ASN A 72 3.96 -13.81 -2.92
N PHE A 73 4.71 -12.71 -2.91
CA PHE A 73 5.11 -12.03 -4.16
C PHE A 73 6.13 -12.83 -4.97
N ASN A 74 6.88 -13.73 -4.33
CA ASN A 74 7.76 -14.69 -5.00
C ASN A 74 7.00 -15.67 -5.91
N ALA A 75 5.82 -16.12 -5.50
CA ALA A 75 5.00 -17.03 -6.31
C ALA A 75 4.12 -16.28 -7.32
N VAL A 76 3.60 -15.10 -6.96
CA VAL A 76 2.72 -14.30 -7.83
C VAL A 76 3.23 -12.85 -7.93
N PRO A 77 4.25 -12.59 -8.77
CA PRO A 77 4.86 -11.26 -8.91
C PRO A 77 4.04 -10.34 -9.82
N SER A 78 2.80 -10.04 -9.43
CA SER A 78 1.92 -9.20 -10.25
C SER A 78 2.34 -7.73 -10.21
N ALA A 79 2.73 -7.19 -11.37
CA ALA A 79 3.08 -5.77 -11.53
C ALA A 79 1.90 -4.80 -11.27
N ARG A 80 0.67 -5.32 -11.19
CA ARG A 80 -0.54 -4.54 -10.85
C ARG A 80 -0.70 -4.32 -9.35
N ILE A 81 0.03 -5.04 -8.51
CA ILE A 81 -0.01 -4.86 -7.06
C ILE A 81 0.47 -3.45 -6.73
N GLY A 82 -0.38 -2.68 -6.04
CA GLY A 82 -0.09 -1.31 -5.65
C GLY A 82 -0.48 -0.24 -6.69
N LEU A 83 -1.04 -0.61 -7.86
CA LEU A 83 -1.38 0.33 -8.94
C LEU A 83 -2.32 1.48 -8.51
N TRP A 84 -3.20 1.24 -7.53
CA TRP A 84 -4.09 2.27 -6.96
C TRP A 84 -3.46 3.07 -5.82
N GLY A 85 -2.32 2.65 -5.31
CA GLY A 85 -1.51 3.41 -4.37
C GLY A 85 -0.95 4.64 -5.07
N ARG A 86 -1.14 5.81 -4.48
CA ARG A 86 -0.46 7.02 -4.96
C ARG A 86 0.57 7.46 -3.95
N CYS A 87 1.63 8.00 -4.51
CA CYS A 87 2.70 8.61 -3.77
C CYS A 87 2.34 10.08 -3.45
N VAL A 88 3.36 10.83 -3.03
CA VAL A 88 3.28 12.27 -2.74
C VAL A 88 2.65 13.02 -3.92
N ASP A 89 1.77 13.98 -3.65
CA ASP A 89 1.11 14.86 -4.63
C ASP A 89 0.36 14.10 -5.75
N ASP A 90 -0.39 13.06 -5.38
CA ASP A 90 -1.17 12.18 -6.28
C ASP A 90 -0.35 11.50 -7.39
N ARG A 91 0.97 11.45 -7.24
CA ARG A 91 1.85 10.76 -8.19
C ARG A 91 1.59 9.26 -8.21
N ASP A 92 1.84 8.66 -9.36
CA ASP A 92 1.68 7.23 -9.57
C ASP A 92 2.55 6.36 -8.64
N TYR A 93 2.14 5.11 -8.39
CA TYR A 93 2.83 4.17 -7.50
C TYR A 93 4.30 3.93 -7.89
N THR A 94 4.63 4.09 -9.17
CA THR A 94 6.00 4.04 -9.69
C THR A 94 6.95 5.05 -9.05
N HIS A 95 6.42 6.10 -8.42
CA HIS A 95 7.23 7.12 -7.76
C HIS A 95 7.68 6.74 -6.35
N HIS A 96 7.18 5.63 -5.80
CA HIS A 96 7.61 5.14 -4.50
C HIS A 96 9.08 4.73 -4.55
N LYS A 97 9.89 5.28 -3.63
CA LYS A 97 11.22 4.75 -3.31
C LYS A 97 11.06 3.85 -2.08
N LEU A 98 10.71 2.59 -2.32
CA LEU A 98 10.51 1.62 -1.25
C LEU A 98 11.84 1.09 -0.75
N VAL A 99 11.97 1.02 0.57
CA VAL A 99 13.08 0.40 1.29
C VAL A 99 12.54 -0.74 2.13
N GLU A 100 13.34 -1.77 2.34
CA GLU A 100 12.96 -2.92 3.15
C GLU A 100 13.04 -2.61 4.64
N LEU A 101 12.07 -3.15 5.38
CA LEU A 101 11.98 -3.08 6.82
C LEU A 101 11.97 -4.50 7.40
N SER A 102 12.44 -4.63 8.63
CA SER A 102 12.12 -5.78 9.47
C SER A 102 10.66 -5.76 9.89
N GLN A 103 10.12 -6.92 10.28
CA GLN A 103 8.77 -7.04 10.83
C GLN A 103 8.58 -6.15 12.08
N ARG A 104 9.61 -6.05 12.93
CA ARG A 104 9.58 -5.23 14.15
C ARG A 104 9.48 -3.74 13.84
N GLU A 105 10.30 -3.24 12.91
CA GLU A 105 10.24 -1.85 12.46
C GLU A 105 8.87 -1.53 11.84
N TYR A 106 8.33 -2.46 11.03
CA TYR A 106 7.00 -2.29 10.43
C TYR A 106 5.92 -2.08 11.49
N GLU A 107 5.86 -2.94 12.52
CA GLU A 107 4.87 -2.83 13.59
C GLU A 107 4.99 -1.52 14.39
N GLN A 108 6.22 -1.05 14.64
CA GLN A 108 6.46 0.23 15.32
C GLN A 108 5.97 1.42 14.48
N LEU A 109 6.33 1.46 13.20
CA LEU A 109 5.98 2.56 12.31
C LEU A 109 4.51 2.60 11.95
N ARG A 110 3.84 1.45 11.89
CA ARG A 110 2.45 1.31 11.46
C ARG A 110 1.47 2.16 12.26
N GLU A 111 1.77 2.38 13.54
CA GLU A 111 0.92 3.15 14.45
C GLU A 111 1.13 4.66 14.32
N LEU A 112 2.33 5.08 13.90
CA LEU A 112 2.68 6.49 13.76
C LEU A 112 1.98 7.12 12.55
N PRO A 113 1.65 8.43 12.59
CA PRO A 113 1.25 9.18 11.41
C PRO A 113 2.39 9.29 10.40
N VAL A 114 2.05 9.54 9.14
CA VAL A 114 3.00 9.59 8.02
C VAL A 114 4.18 10.55 8.28
N LYS A 115 3.93 11.72 8.86
CA LYS A 115 4.97 12.71 9.17
C LYS A 115 6.02 12.16 10.14
N GLU A 116 5.58 11.49 11.20
CA GLU A 116 6.46 10.89 12.21
C GLU A 116 7.25 9.71 11.63
N ARG A 117 6.65 8.90 10.74
CA ARG A 117 7.41 7.82 10.06
C ARG A 117 8.52 8.37 9.17
N ILE A 118 8.25 9.46 8.45
CA ILE A 118 9.25 10.13 7.60
C ILE A 118 10.32 10.77 8.49
N HIS A 119 9.95 11.35 9.63
CA HIS A 119 10.90 11.86 10.61
C HIS A 119 11.83 10.75 11.12
N TRP A 120 11.25 9.64 11.61
CA TRP A 120 12.00 8.47 12.06
C TRP A 120 12.97 7.97 11.00
N TRP A 121 12.53 7.88 9.75
CA TRP A 121 13.38 7.46 8.64
C TRP A 121 14.57 8.39 8.39
N ARG A 122 14.37 9.70 8.54
CA ARG A 122 15.38 10.72 8.22
C ARG A 122 16.39 10.92 9.35
N TYR A 123 15.98 10.71 10.60
CA TYR A 123 16.76 11.17 11.76
C TYR A 123 17.04 10.08 12.81
N ASP A 124 16.21 9.04 12.90
CA ASP A 124 16.28 8.08 14.03
C ASP A 124 16.86 6.72 13.64
N ARG A 125 16.89 6.36 12.35
CA ARG A 125 17.33 5.04 11.84
C ARG A 125 18.86 4.88 11.71
N ASN A 126 19.63 5.64 12.48
CA ASN A 126 21.08 5.44 12.59
C ASN A 126 21.42 4.17 13.37
#